data_AF-A0A2U1L7E0-F1
#
_entry.id   AF-A0A2U1L7E0-F1
#
_cell.length_a   1.000
_cell.length_b   1.000
_cell.length_c   1.000
_cell.angle_alpha   90.00
_cell.angle_beta   90.00
_cell.angle_gamma   90.00
#
_symmetry.space_group_name_H-M   'P 1'
#
loop_
_entity.id
_entity.type
_entity.pdbx_description
1 polymer ?
#
loop_
_entity_poly.entity_id
_entity_poly.type
_entity_poly.pdbx_seq_one_letter_code
_entity_poly.pdbx_strand_id
1 'polypeptide(L)'
;MSSVSCDSAELESCRDEKAALILKFIAIASILIAGIAGVAIPLIGKKRRFLRTDTNLFFAAKAFAAGVILATGFVHMLPDATEALSNPCLPKAPWSKFPFSGFIAMMAALGTLLADFLSTQYYERKHEKQIQAVKVDSVDLPSEEGIVQVAGNDSNTKLFGEEDGNGIHIVGMHAHAAQHRHNHASGQEGCHGQVSEHLDENSHMHSHSHGWDDDDESGIRHVVVSQVLELGIISHSIIIGLSLGVSQSPCTIRPLLGALSFHQFFEGFALGGCISQAKFGNAHSMVMACFFAVTAPIGVGIGTGISKSYNPNSPRALAVEGILDSISAGILIYMALVDLIAADFLSKRMRCNTRLQVVSYIALFLGAGLMAALAAWA
;
A
#
# COMPACT_ATOMS: atom_id res chain seq x y z
N MET A 1 -8.92 -26.10 40.60
CA MET A 1 -9.07 -25.37 39.32
C MET A 1 -9.05 -23.90 39.67
N SER A 2 -7.90 -23.25 39.48
CA SER A 2 -7.73 -21.83 39.80
C SER A 2 -8.55 -21.02 38.81
N SER A 3 -9.59 -20.34 39.29
CA SER A 3 -10.28 -19.30 38.55
C SER A 3 -9.26 -18.18 38.31
N VAL A 4 -8.68 -18.15 37.10
CA VAL A 4 -7.92 -16.99 36.66
C VAL A 4 -8.93 -15.85 36.63
N SER A 5 -8.81 -14.94 37.60
CA SER A 5 -9.60 -13.72 37.62
C SER A 5 -9.23 -12.94 36.36
N CYS A 6 -10.22 -12.72 35.50
CA CYS A 6 -10.12 -11.87 34.31
C CYS A 6 -10.29 -10.38 34.64
N ASP A 7 -10.23 -10.00 35.92
CA ASP A 7 -10.14 -8.60 36.30
C ASP A 7 -8.67 -8.18 36.26
N SER A 8 -8.32 -7.40 35.24
CA SER A 8 -7.09 -6.63 35.23
C SER A 8 -7.12 -5.66 36.41
N ALA A 9 -6.26 -5.91 37.39
CA ALA A 9 -6.07 -5.12 38.60
C ALA A 9 -5.35 -3.77 38.36
N GLU A 10 -5.24 -3.31 37.11
CA GLU A 10 -4.53 -2.07 36.79
C GLU A 10 -5.46 -0.85 36.87
N LEU A 11 -5.28 -0.12 37.99
CA LEU A 11 -5.50 1.32 38.18
C LEU A 11 -6.94 1.82 38.38
N GLU A 12 -7.52 1.54 39.55
CA GLU A 12 -8.55 2.43 40.15
C GLU A 12 -8.06 3.90 40.22
N SER A 13 -6.74 4.14 40.25
CA SER A 13 -6.14 5.48 40.31
C SER A 13 -6.21 6.29 39.00
N CYS A 14 -6.48 5.66 37.85
CA CYS A 14 -6.49 6.33 36.53
C CYS A 14 -7.88 6.32 35.87
N ARG A 15 -8.96 5.97 36.60
CA ARG A 15 -10.31 5.91 36.02
C ARG A 15 -11.04 7.23 36.21
N ASP A 16 -11.19 8.00 35.12
CA ASP A 16 -12.01 9.22 35.09
C ASP A 16 -12.79 9.28 33.77
N GLU A 17 -14.08 8.94 33.84
CA GLU A 17 -14.96 8.87 32.69
C GLU A 17 -15.20 10.24 32.04
N LYS A 18 -15.22 11.33 32.83
CA LYS A 18 -15.43 12.68 32.29
C LYS A 18 -14.20 13.16 31.53
N ALA A 19 -13.02 12.98 32.11
CA ALA A 19 -11.77 13.29 31.43
C ALA A 19 -11.55 12.39 30.20
N ALA A 20 -11.89 11.10 30.30
CA ALA A 20 -11.81 10.17 29.18
C ALA A 20 -12.72 10.58 28.02
N LEU A 21 -13.97 11.00 28.29
CA LEU A 21 -14.87 11.51 27.26
C LEU A 21 -14.32 12.76 26.55
N ILE A 22 -13.77 13.72 27.30
CA ILE A 22 -13.15 14.92 26.71
C ILE A 22 -11.98 14.51 25.81
N LEU A 23 -11.12 13.60 26.28
CA LEU A 23 -9.99 13.10 25.50
C LEU A 23 -10.43 12.35 24.24
N LYS A 24 -11.55 11.60 24.27
CA LYS A 24 -12.12 10.95 23.07
C LYS A 24 -12.58 11.94 22.02
N PHE A 25 -13.21 13.05 22.41
CA PHE A 25 -13.57 14.11 21.47
C PHE A 25 -12.34 14.82 20.89
N ILE A 26 -11.30 15.04 21.71
CA ILE A 26 -10.01 15.56 21.24
C ILE A 26 -9.35 14.55 20.27
N ALA A 27 -9.44 13.25 20.55
CA ALA A 27 -8.96 12.19 19.67
C ALA A 27 -9.67 12.20 18.32
N ILE A 28 -11.00 12.26 18.31
CA ILE A 28 -11.78 12.39 17.07
C ILE A 28 -11.32 13.58 16.24
N ALA A 29 -11.19 14.76 16.86
CA ALA A 29 -10.80 15.98 16.15
C ALA A 29 -9.36 15.89 15.61
N SER A 30 -8.41 15.46 16.43
CA SER A 30 -6.99 15.38 16.06
C SER A 30 -6.71 14.32 14.99
N ILE A 31 -7.27 13.11 15.12
CA ILE A 31 -7.13 12.02 14.13
C ILE A 31 -7.74 12.46 12.79
N LEU A 32 -8.92 13.09 12.81
CA LEU A 32 -9.55 13.59 11.59
C LEU A 32 -8.70 14.67 10.90
N ILE A 33 -8.20 15.66 11.66
CA ILE A 33 -7.36 16.73 11.11
C ILE A 33 -6.04 16.16 10.57
N ALA A 34 -5.40 15.26 11.31
CA ALA A 34 -4.16 14.59 10.91
C ALA A 34 -4.37 13.78 9.63
N GLY A 35 -5.45 12.99 9.55
CA GLY A 35 -5.78 12.19 8.37
C GLY A 35 -6.07 13.04 7.13
N ILE A 36 -6.88 14.10 7.28
CA ILE A 36 -7.17 15.04 6.18
C ILE A 36 -5.88 15.71 5.72
N ALA A 37 -5.05 16.21 6.64
CA ALA A 37 -3.79 16.86 6.30
C ALA A 37 -2.83 15.89 5.58
N GLY A 38 -2.71 14.66 6.09
CA GLY A 38 -1.88 13.60 5.52
C GLY A 38 -2.23 13.34 4.06
N VAL A 39 -3.51 13.07 3.76
CA VAL A 39 -3.96 12.79 2.39
C VAL A 39 -3.94 14.03 1.49
N ALA A 40 -4.26 15.22 2.03
CA ALA A 40 -4.34 16.44 1.24
C ALA A 40 -2.97 16.91 0.71
N ILE A 41 -1.88 16.69 1.46
CA ILE A 41 -0.54 17.17 1.09
C ILE A 41 -0.09 16.60 -0.28
N PRO A 42 -0.07 15.27 -0.50
CA PRO A 42 0.25 14.69 -1.81
C PRO A 42 -0.73 15.11 -2.93
N LEU A 43 -2.04 15.17 -2.63
CA LEU A 43 -3.07 15.50 -3.63
C LEU A 43 -3.00 16.95 -4.11
N ILE A 44 -2.73 17.90 -3.20
CA ILE A 44 -2.51 19.31 -3.55
C ILE A 44 -1.15 19.48 -4.25
N GLY A 45 -0.15 18.67 -3.89
CA GLY A 45 1.16 18.63 -4.53
C GLY A 45 1.11 18.38 -6.03
N LYS A 46 0.12 17.61 -6.50
CA LYS A 46 -0.17 17.43 -7.94
C LYS A 46 -0.50 18.76 -8.66
N LYS A 47 -1.09 19.73 -7.96
CA LYS A 47 -1.58 21.00 -8.53
C LYS A 47 -0.65 22.20 -8.30
N ARG A 48 0.25 22.15 -7.32
CA ARG A 48 1.07 23.31 -6.90
C ARG A 48 2.57 23.04 -7.10
N ARG A 49 3.27 24.00 -7.74
CA ARG A 49 4.70 23.91 -8.12
C ARG A 49 5.67 23.66 -6.95
N PHE A 50 5.31 24.08 -5.74
CA PHE A 50 6.16 23.97 -4.53
C PHE A 50 6.15 22.57 -3.89
N LEU A 51 5.10 21.76 -4.13
CA LEU A 51 4.91 20.41 -3.59
C LEU A 51 4.82 19.38 -4.72
N ARG A 52 5.51 19.60 -5.84
CA ARG A 52 5.52 18.63 -6.95
C ARG A 52 5.96 17.27 -6.39
N THR A 53 5.18 16.25 -6.72
CA THR A 53 5.47 14.83 -6.47
C THR A 53 6.81 14.40 -7.06
N ASP A 54 7.35 15.19 -7.99
CA ASP A 54 8.67 15.00 -8.60
C ASP A 54 9.84 15.52 -7.75
N THR A 55 9.63 16.00 -6.52
CA THR A 55 10.73 16.52 -5.69
C THR A 55 11.42 15.41 -4.90
N ASN A 56 12.74 15.52 -4.74
CA ASN A 56 13.52 14.59 -3.91
C ASN A 56 13.02 14.53 -2.44
N LEU A 57 12.44 15.64 -1.95
CA LEU A 57 11.81 15.71 -0.63
C LEU A 57 10.56 14.85 -0.53
N PHE A 58 9.73 14.80 -1.58
CA PHE A 58 8.52 13.96 -1.60
C PHE A 58 8.88 12.47 -1.54
N PHE A 59 9.91 12.04 -2.28
CA PHE A 59 10.42 10.66 -2.21
C PHE A 59 10.96 10.31 -0.82
N ALA A 60 11.74 11.19 -0.20
CA ALA A 60 12.22 10.98 1.17
C ALA A 60 11.08 10.92 2.20
N ALA A 61 10.05 11.78 2.05
CA ALA A 61 8.86 11.75 2.88
C ALA A 61 8.03 10.47 2.68
N LYS A 62 7.96 9.95 1.45
CA LYS A 62 7.28 8.67 1.17
C LYS A 62 8.04 7.49 1.77
N ALA A 63 9.36 7.49 1.71
CA ALA A 63 10.20 6.52 2.40
C ALA A 63 10.02 6.57 3.93
N PHE A 64 9.97 7.78 4.51
CA PHE A 64 9.66 7.96 5.93
C PHE A 64 8.29 7.37 6.29
N ALA A 65 7.25 7.70 5.53
CA ALA A 65 5.90 7.19 5.73
C ALA A 65 5.83 5.65 5.62
N ALA A 66 6.54 5.06 4.66
CA ALA A 66 6.64 3.61 4.51
C ALA A 66 7.28 2.96 5.76
N GLY A 67 8.27 3.61 6.36
CA GLY A 67 8.88 3.18 7.62
C GLY A 67 7.91 3.22 8.80
N VAL A 68 7.12 4.31 8.89
CA VAL A 68 6.06 4.43 9.90
C VAL A 68 5.05 3.29 9.76
N ILE A 69 4.53 3.03 8.55
CA ILE A 69 3.55 1.96 8.29
C ILE A 69 4.12 0.58 8.61
N LEU A 70 5.38 0.33 8.22
CA LEU A 70 6.06 -0.93 8.53
C LEU A 70 6.14 -1.17 10.05
N ALA A 71 6.49 -0.13 10.80
CA ALA A 71 6.54 -0.19 12.26
C ALA A 71 5.13 -0.29 12.88
N THR A 72 4.10 0.35 12.32
CA THR A 72 2.70 0.16 12.76
C THR A 72 2.31 -1.32 12.67
N GLY A 73 2.62 -1.98 11.56
CA GLY A 73 2.33 -3.41 11.38
C GLY A 73 3.07 -4.31 12.38
N PHE A 74 4.39 -4.13 12.53
CA PHE A 74 5.22 -5.03 13.35
C PHE A 74 5.25 -4.72 14.85
N VAL A 75 5.19 -3.45 15.24
CA VAL A 75 5.46 -3.00 16.62
C VAL A 75 4.17 -2.67 17.37
N HIS A 76 3.10 -2.30 16.66
CA HIS A 76 1.82 -1.94 17.28
C HIS A 76 0.77 -3.03 17.04
N MET A 77 0.38 -3.25 15.79
CA MET A 77 -0.73 -4.15 15.45
C MET A 77 -0.47 -5.62 15.79
N LEU A 78 0.69 -6.15 15.39
CA LEU A 78 0.97 -7.57 15.60
C LEU A 78 1.13 -7.94 17.10
N PRO A 79 1.79 -7.11 17.94
CA PRO A 79 1.79 -7.30 19.38
C PRO A 79 0.41 -7.21 20.01
N ASP A 80 -0.41 -6.20 19.68
CA ASP A 80 -1.78 -6.06 20.20
C ASP A 80 -2.63 -7.29 19.87
N ALA A 81 -2.53 -7.78 18.63
CA ALA A 81 -3.18 -9.02 18.21
C ALA A 81 -2.71 -10.24 19.02
N THR A 82 -1.41 -10.28 19.34
CA THR A 82 -0.82 -11.37 20.13
C THR A 82 -1.30 -11.33 21.58
N GLU A 83 -1.40 -10.14 22.16
CA GLU A 83 -1.94 -9.93 23.51
C GLU A 83 -3.41 -10.37 23.58
N ALA A 84 -4.23 -9.97 22.60
CA ALA A 84 -5.64 -10.36 22.54
C ALA A 84 -5.83 -11.87 22.39
N LEU A 85 -5.06 -12.53 21.51
CA LEU A 85 -5.17 -13.99 21.29
C LEU A 85 -4.50 -14.83 22.38
N SER A 86 -3.53 -14.29 23.11
CA SER A 86 -2.84 -14.99 24.20
C SER A 86 -3.41 -14.68 25.59
N ASN A 87 -4.49 -13.89 25.64
CA ASN A 87 -5.09 -13.45 26.88
C ASN A 87 -5.58 -14.64 27.74
N PRO A 88 -5.35 -14.65 29.07
CA PRO A 88 -5.81 -15.72 29.96
C PRO A 88 -7.32 -15.98 29.98
N CYS A 89 -8.13 -15.03 29.51
CA CYS A 89 -9.57 -15.16 29.36
C CYS A 89 -9.99 -16.02 28.16
N LEU A 90 -9.05 -16.36 27.26
CA LEU A 90 -9.27 -17.33 26.18
C LEU A 90 -8.95 -18.76 26.65
N PRO A 91 -9.65 -19.78 26.10
CA PRO A 91 -9.31 -21.16 26.39
C PRO A 91 -7.89 -21.47 25.93
N LYS A 92 -7.09 -22.10 26.79
CA LYS A 92 -5.67 -22.42 26.53
C LYS A 92 -5.45 -23.17 25.21
N ALA A 93 -6.40 -23.98 24.76
CA ALA A 93 -6.38 -24.57 23.43
C ALA A 93 -7.53 -24.00 22.58
N PRO A 94 -7.29 -23.63 21.31
CA PRO A 94 -6.01 -23.68 20.60
C PRO A 94 -5.07 -22.48 20.88
N TRP A 95 -5.61 -21.36 21.36
CA TRP A 95 -5.01 -20.03 21.27
C TRP A 95 -3.62 -19.84 21.90
N SER A 96 -3.36 -20.42 23.08
CA SER A 96 -2.07 -20.26 23.77
C SER A 96 -0.97 -21.24 23.30
N LYS A 97 -1.30 -22.20 22.42
CA LYS A 97 -0.37 -23.26 22.01
C LYS A 97 0.40 -22.96 20.72
N PHE A 98 -0.07 -21.99 19.94
CA PHE A 98 0.47 -21.68 18.62
C PHE A 98 0.35 -20.16 18.38
N PRO A 99 1.34 -19.50 17.76
CA PRO A 99 1.29 -18.06 17.48
C PRO A 99 0.31 -17.76 16.34
N PHE A 100 -0.99 -17.83 16.66
CA PHE A 100 -2.07 -17.61 15.71
C PHE A 100 -2.03 -16.21 15.11
N SER A 101 -1.58 -15.21 15.88
CA SER A 101 -1.46 -13.84 15.37
C SER A 101 -0.49 -13.75 14.19
N GLY A 102 0.74 -14.24 14.38
CA GLY A 102 1.76 -14.30 13.34
C GLY A 102 1.35 -15.16 12.15
N PHE A 103 0.70 -16.30 12.39
CA PHE A 103 0.19 -17.16 11.31
C PHE A 103 -0.89 -16.46 10.47
N ILE A 104 -1.87 -15.82 11.11
CA ILE A 104 -2.94 -15.09 10.42
C ILE A 104 -2.35 -13.91 9.64
N ALA A 105 -1.41 -13.16 10.24
CA ALA A 105 -0.73 -12.06 9.55
C ALA A 105 0.05 -12.54 8.32
N MET A 106 0.77 -13.66 8.42
CA MET A 106 1.47 -14.27 7.29
C MET A 106 0.49 -14.71 6.19
N MET A 107 -0.62 -15.37 6.56
CA MET A 107 -1.64 -15.78 5.60
C MET A 107 -2.32 -14.59 4.93
N ALA A 108 -2.56 -13.50 5.66
CA ALA A 108 -3.09 -12.27 5.12
C ALA A 108 -2.10 -11.63 4.13
N ALA A 109 -0.81 -11.53 4.47
CA ALA A 109 0.21 -11.01 3.57
C ALA A 109 0.34 -11.84 2.27
N LEU A 110 0.32 -13.18 2.37
CA LEU A 110 0.31 -14.06 1.20
C LEU A 110 -0.98 -13.94 0.37
N GLY A 111 -2.12 -13.79 1.04
CA GLY A 111 -3.41 -13.53 0.39
C GLY A 111 -3.39 -12.20 -0.36
N THR A 112 -2.81 -11.15 0.23
CA THR A 112 -2.62 -9.84 -0.41
C THR A 112 -1.72 -9.95 -1.63
N LEU A 113 -0.60 -10.65 -1.54
CA LEU A 113 0.29 -10.93 -2.68
C LEU A 113 -0.46 -11.65 -3.81
N LEU A 114 -1.24 -12.68 -3.48
CA LEU A 114 -2.03 -13.42 -4.47
C LEU A 114 -3.08 -12.52 -5.13
N ALA A 115 -3.77 -11.68 -4.34
CA ALA A 115 -4.75 -10.74 -4.85
C ALA A 115 -4.10 -9.69 -5.76
N ASP A 116 -2.93 -9.17 -5.41
CA ASP A 116 -2.17 -8.21 -6.22
C ASP A 116 -1.73 -8.85 -7.55
N PHE A 117 -1.22 -10.09 -7.52
CA PHE A 117 -0.84 -10.85 -8.72
C PHE A 117 -2.03 -11.16 -9.63
N LEU A 118 -3.12 -11.71 -9.08
CA LEU A 118 -4.31 -12.07 -9.87
C LEU A 118 -4.97 -10.84 -10.49
N SER A 119 -5.04 -9.75 -9.72
CA SER A 119 -5.52 -8.46 -10.22
C SER A 119 -4.67 -7.99 -11.39
N THR A 120 -3.34 -7.92 -11.22
CA THR A 120 -2.41 -7.48 -12.27
C THR A 120 -2.57 -8.32 -13.54
N GLN A 121 -2.55 -9.66 -13.42
CA GLN A 121 -2.75 -10.57 -14.56
C GLN A 121 -4.11 -10.42 -15.24
N TYR A 122 -5.19 -10.27 -14.47
CA TYR A 122 -6.53 -10.11 -15.02
C TYR A 122 -6.65 -8.81 -15.82
N TYR A 123 -6.05 -7.74 -15.32
CA TYR A 123 -6.03 -6.44 -15.99
C TYR A 123 -5.17 -6.45 -17.26
N GLU A 124 -3.96 -7.01 -17.21
CA GLU A 124 -3.09 -7.17 -18.38
C GLU A 124 -3.83 -7.91 -19.51
N ARG A 125 -4.42 -9.08 -19.20
CA ARG A 125 -5.18 -9.87 -20.19
C ARG A 125 -6.40 -9.15 -20.74
N LYS A 126 -7.08 -8.33 -19.94
CA LYS A 126 -8.22 -7.54 -20.41
C LYS A 126 -7.77 -6.43 -21.34
N HIS A 127 -6.65 -5.78 -21.03
CA HIS A 127 -6.06 -4.72 -21.83
C HIS A 127 -5.56 -5.25 -23.17
N GLU A 128 -4.85 -6.39 -23.18
CA GLU A 128 -4.43 -7.08 -24.42
C GLU A 128 -5.60 -7.37 -25.35
N LYS A 129 -6.72 -7.85 -24.79
CA LYS A 129 -7.95 -8.11 -25.57
C LYS A 129 -8.59 -6.83 -26.11
N GLN A 130 -8.53 -5.73 -25.37
CA GLN A 130 -9.03 -4.44 -25.84
C GLN A 130 -8.15 -3.85 -26.95
N ILE A 131 -6.83 -3.92 -26.81
CA ILE A 131 -5.88 -3.53 -27.85
C ILE A 131 -6.10 -4.37 -29.12
N GLN A 132 -6.25 -5.69 -28.98
CA GLN A 132 -6.53 -6.57 -30.11
C GLN A 132 -7.88 -6.25 -30.76
N ALA A 133 -8.94 -5.98 -29.99
CA ALA A 133 -10.25 -5.61 -30.53
C ALA A 133 -10.22 -4.28 -31.32
N VAL A 134 -9.52 -3.26 -30.83
CA VAL A 134 -9.34 -1.98 -31.54
C VAL A 134 -8.50 -2.16 -32.81
N LYS A 135 -7.49 -3.03 -32.77
CA LYS A 135 -6.66 -3.34 -33.95
C LYS A 135 -7.48 -4.06 -35.04
N VAL A 136 -8.39 -4.96 -34.67
CA VAL A 136 -9.27 -5.65 -35.63
C VAL A 136 -10.28 -4.68 -36.27
N ASP A 137 -10.86 -3.75 -35.50
CA ASP A 137 -11.79 -2.73 -36.03
C ASP A 137 -11.11 -1.74 -36.99
N SER A 138 -9.81 -1.49 -36.82
CA SER A 138 -9.05 -0.58 -37.70
C SER A 138 -8.65 -1.18 -39.06
N VAL A 139 -8.84 -2.48 -39.27
CA VAL A 139 -8.46 -3.18 -40.51
C VAL A 139 -9.65 -3.34 -41.49
N ASP A 140 -10.88 -3.06 -41.05
CA ASP A 140 -12.06 -3.06 -41.94
C ASP A 140 -12.27 -1.69 -42.62
N LEU A 141 -11.34 -1.33 -43.50
CA LEU A 141 -11.58 -0.34 -44.55
C LEU A 141 -11.60 -1.07 -45.91
N PRO A 142 -12.74 -1.13 -46.63
CA PRO A 142 -12.78 -1.74 -47.95
C PRO A 142 -12.04 -0.81 -48.92
N SER A 143 -10.81 -1.16 -49.23
CA SER A 143 -10.10 -0.58 -50.38
C SER A 143 -10.55 -1.34 -51.62
N GLU A 144 -11.59 -0.82 -52.29
CA GLU A 144 -11.77 -1.11 -53.73
C GLU A 144 -10.57 -0.51 -54.48
N GLU A 145 -9.74 -1.36 -55.07
CA GLU A 145 -9.32 -1.31 -56.48
C GLU A 145 -8.15 -2.29 -56.76
N GLY A 146 -8.42 -3.30 -57.59
CA GLY A 146 -7.60 -3.67 -58.76
C GLY A 146 -6.22 -4.35 -58.61
N ILE A 147 -6.21 -5.66 -58.97
CA ILE A 147 -5.18 -6.43 -59.75
C ILE A 147 -3.79 -6.61 -59.08
N VAL A 148 -3.17 -7.79 -58.87
CA VAL A 148 -2.94 -9.00 -59.68
C VAL A 148 -2.62 -10.19 -58.74
N GLN A 149 -3.14 -11.37 -59.07
CA GLN A 149 -2.77 -12.65 -58.44
C GLN A 149 -1.36 -13.10 -58.87
N VAL A 150 -0.51 -13.47 -57.91
CA VAL A 150 0.58 -14.42 -58.16
C VAL A 150 0.40 -15.59 -57.20
N ALA A 151 0.01 -16.73 -57.78
CA ALA A 151 -0.07 -18.01 -57.11
C ALA A 151 1.35 -18.51 -56.77
N GLY A 152 1.62 -18.66 -55.48
CA GLY A 152 2.73 -19.42 -54.92
C GLY A 152 2.15 -20.38 -53.90
N ASN A 153 1.94 -21.62 -54.35
CA ASN A 153 1.35 -22.72 -53.60
C ASN A 153 2.33 -23.19 -52.53
N ASP A 154 2.01 -23.06 -51.24
CA ASP A 154 2.49 -23.98 -50.20
C ASP A 154 1.51 -24.04 -49.04
N SER A 155 0.56 -24.95 -49.18
CA SER A 155 -0.24 -25.49 -48.08
C SER A 155 0.69 -26.29 -47.17
N ASN A 156 0.99 -25.76 -45.98
CA ASN A 156 1.41 -26.58 -44.86
C ASN A 156 0.69 -26.16 -43.58
N THR A 157 -0.46 -26.79 -43.39
CA THR A 157 -1.08 -26.99 -42.08
C THR A 157 -0.12 -27.84 -41.25
N LYS A 158 0.61 -27.22 -40.32
CA LYS A 158 1.19 -27.90 -39.16
C LYS A 158 0.95 -27.10 -37.89
N LEU A 159 -0.07 -27.57 -37.16
CA LEU A 159 -0.15 -27.54 -35.71
C LEU A 159 1.21 -27.93 -35.10
N PHE A 160 1.71 -27.09 -34.18
CA PHE A 160 2.33 -27.39 -32.88
C PHE A 160 3.46 -26.42 -32.55
N GLY A 161 3.19 -25.55 -31.57
CA GLY A 161 4.11 -25.09 -30.52
C GLY A 161 5.47 -24.56 -30.94
N GLU A 162 5.53 -23.27 -31.24
CA GLU A 162 6.68 -22.44 -30.90
C GLU A 162 6.16 -21.41 -29.89
N GLU A 163 6.24 -21.74 -28.60
CA GLU A 163 6.06 -20.77 -27.52
C GLU A 163 7.23 -19.80 -27.59
N ASP A 164 7.07 -18.73 -28.38
CA ASP A 164 7.98 -17.60 -28.35
C ASP A 164 7.90 -16.95 -26.97
N GLY A 165 8.85 -17.37 -26.12
CA GLY A 165 9.48 -16.57 -25.08
C GLY A 165 8.54 -15.67 -24.29
N ASN A 166 7.58 -16.27 -23.58
CA ASN A 166 6.80 -15.62 -22.55
C ASN A 166 7.76 -15.17 -21.42
N GLY A 167 8.35 -13.99 -21.57
CA GLY A 167 8.99 -13.27 -20.49
C GLY A 167 7.92 -12.88 -19.47
N ILE A 168 7.71 -13.73 -18.48
CA ILE A 168 6.83 -13.43 -17.35
C ILE A 168 7.39 -12.19 -16.64
N HIS A 169 6.73 -11.05 -16.81
CA HIS A 169 7.04 -9.82 -16.10
C HIS A 169 6.51 -9.92 -14.66
N ILE A 170 7.22 -10.66 -13.81
CA ILE A 170 7.00 -10.66 -12.36
C ILE A 170 7.57 -9.34 -11.81
N VAL A 171 6.66 -8.53 -11.27
CA VAL A 171 6.90 -7.41 -10.34
C VAL A 171 8.13 -6.57 -10.72
N GLY A 172 8.04 -5.71 -11.73
CA GLY A 172 8.95 -4.55 -11.90
C GLY A 172 10.44 -4.75 -11.53
N MET A 173 11.03 -5.90 -11.84
CA MET A 173 12.36 -6.30 -11.36
C MET A 173 13.14 -6.91 -12.52
N HIS A 174 14.01 -6.10 -13.11
CA HIS A 174 15.04 -6.61 -14.01
C HIS A 174 16.12 -7.32 -13.17
N ALA A 175 15.92 -8.61 -12.91
CA ALA A 175 16.91 -9.48 -12.27
C ALA A 175 17.73 -10.20 -13.35
N HIS A 176 19.05 -10.08 -13.24
CA HIS A 176 20.03 -10.67 -14.16
C HIS A 176 19.87 -12.21 -14.27
N ALA A 177 19.40 -12.69 -15.42
CA ALA A 177 19.64 -14.06 -15.86
C ALA A 177 20.89 -14.07 -16.75
N ALA A 178 22.05 -14.40 -16.18
CA ALA A 178 23.24 -14.71 -16.95
C ALA A 178 23.11 -16.14 -17.50
N GLN A 179 22.71 -16.28 -18.76
CA GLN A 179 22.92 -17.50 -19.53
C GLN A 179 23.58 -17.15 -20.86
N HIS A 180 24.75 -17.75 -21.06
CA HIS A 180 25.62 -17.56 -22.21
C HIS A 180 24.92 -17.85 -23.55
N ARG A 181 24.85 -16.84 -24.42
CA ARG A 181 24.91 -17.05 -25.89
C ARG A 181 25.42 -15.78 -26.59
N HIS A 182 26.28 -15.99 -27.59
CA HIS A 182 27.15 -14.97 -28.15
C HIS A 182 26.46 -13.94 -29.06
N ASN A 183 26.95 -12.71 -28.91
CA ASN A 183 27.10 -11.64 -29.91
C ASN A 183 25.81 -11.00 -30.48
N HIS A 184 25.44 -9.84 -29.93
CA HIS A 184 25.22 -8.60 -30.68
C HIS A 184 25.15 -7.41 -29.71
N ALA A 185 25.81 -6.30 -30.06
CA ALA A 185 25.90 -5.08 -29.27
C ALA A 185 24.51 -4.50 -28.97
N SER A 186 24.17 -4.34 -27.67
CA SER A 186 22.95 -3.69 -27.22
C SER A 186 23.31 -2.63 -26.17
N GLY A 187 22.75 -1.44 -26.34
CA GLY A 187 23.12 -0.20 -25.68
C GLY A 187 23.09 -0.25 -24.16
N GLN A 188 24.14 0.31 -23.59
CA GLN A 188 24.27 0.65 -22.19
C GLN A 188 23.22 1.72 -21.85
N GLU A 189 22.08 1.33 -21.26
CA GLU A 189 21.21 2.28 -20.56
C GLU A 189 21.89 2.73 -19.25
N GLY A 190 22.99 3.47 -19.39
CA GLY A 190 23.62 4.20 -18.30
C GLY A 190 22.73 5.37 -17.86
N CYS A 191 22.83 5.76 -16.60
CA CYS A 191 22.17 6.91 -15.99
C CYS A 191 22.65 8.27 -16.57
N HIS A 192 22.68 8.45 -17.89
CA HIS A 192 23.12 9.68 -18.55
C HIS A 192 21.99 10.31 -19.35
N GLY A 193 21.54 11.47 -18.88
CA GLY A 193 20.62 12.35 -19.58
C GLY A 193 21.05 13.81 -19.42
N GLN A 194 21.57 14.36 -20.51
CA GLN A 194 21.74 15.77 -20.89
C GLN A 194 22.70 16.70 -20.12
N VAL A 195 23.88 16.91 -20.72
CA VAL A 195 24.50 18.24 -20.91
C VAL A 195 24.83 18.40 -22.41
N SER A 196 24.54 19.59 -22.93
CA SER A 196 24.57 20.06 -24.32
C SER A 196 25.97 20.03 -24.99
N GLU A 197 26.05 19.79 -26.31
CA GLU A 197 26.69 20.68 -27.31
C GLU A 197 26.65 20.12 -28.76
N HIS A 198 26.56 21.05 -29.72
CA HIS A 198 26.40 20.92 -31.19
C HIS A 198 27.54 20.19 -31.92
N LEU A 199 27.22 19.49 -33.04
CA LEU A 199 27.77 19.68 -34.41
C LEU A 199 27.19 18.63 -35.40
N ASP A 200 27.05 19.04 -36.66
CA ASP A 200 26.28 18.47 -37.80
C ASP A 200 26.69 17.08 -38.32
N GLU A 201 25.74 16.30 -38.89
CA GLU A 201 25.65 15.91 -40.32
C GLU A 201 24.53 14.86 -40.60
N ASN A 202 23.91 14.94 -41.79
CA ASN A 202 22.71 14.25 -42.31
C ASN A 202 22.58 12.73 -42.13
N SER A 203 21.44 12.26 -41.59
CA SER A 203 20.69 11.09 -42.10
C SER A 203 19.24 11.06 -41.58
N HIS A 204 18.26 11.20 -42.48
CA HIS A 204 16.83 11.10 -42.15
C HIS A 204 16.34 9.66 -42.32
N MET A 205 16.16 8.93 -41.21
CA MET A 205 15.31 7.74 -41.14
C MET A 205 14.04 8.09 -40.35
N HIS A 206 12.90 8.10 -41.04
CA HIS A 206 11.57 8.22 -40.42
C HIS A 206 11.10 6.84 -39.97
N SER A 207 11.41 6.47 -38.72
CA SER A 207 10.71 5.40 -38.01
C SER A 207 9.56 6.01 -37.22
N HIS A 208 8.34 5.83 -37.71
CA HIS A 208 7.13 6.11 -36.94
C HIS A 208 6.87 4.93 -35.99
N SER A 209 7.64 4.87 -34.90
CA SER A 209 7.22 4.12 -33.73
C SER A 209 6.17 4.95 -33.01
N HIS A 210 4.91 4.60 -33.23
CA HIS A 210 3.83 5.03 -32.35
C HIS A 210 4.05 4.40 -30.97
N GLY A 211 4.76 5.10 -30.10
CA GLY A 211 4.77 4.83 -28.67
C GLY A 211 3.39 5.10 -28.11
N TRP A 212 2.54 4.08 -28.12
CA TRP A 212 1.25 4.08 -27.43
C TRP A 212 1.52 3.75 -25.97
N ASP A 213 1.42 4.79 -25.14
CA ASP A 213 1.28 4.85 -23.69
C ASP A 213 1.61 3.57 -22.87
N ASP A 214 2.89 3.44 -22.45
CA ASP A 214 3.28 2.73 -21.20
C ASP A 214 2.64 3.37 -19.93
N ASP A 215 1.93 4.50 -20.11
CA ASP A 215 1.38 5.35 -19.07
C ASP A 215 0.02 4.82 -18.51
N ASP A 216 -0.62 3.86 -19.20
CA ASP A 216 -1.91 3.28 -18.82
C ASP A 216 -1.76 1.95 -18.02
N GLU A 217 -0.72 1.16 -18.30
CA GLU A 217 -0.41 -0.10 -17.59
C GLU A 217 -0.04 0.16 -16.12
N SER A 218 0.75 1.22 -15.87
CA SER A 218 1.13 1.66 -14.52
C SER A 218 -0.06 2.19 -13.71
N GLY A 219 -1.00 2.88 -14.35
CA GLY A 219 -2.16 3.50 -13.69
C GLY A 219 -3.08 2.48 -13.01
N ILE A 220 -3.33 1.34 -13.66
CA ILE A 220 -4.28 0.32 -13.19
C ILE A 220 -3.71 -0.49 -12.03
N ARG A 221 -2.41 -0.83 -12.04
CA ARG A 221 -1.77 -1.47 -10.89
C ARG A 221 -1.85 -0.58 -9.65
N HIS A 222 -1.65 0.73 -9.81
CA HIS A 222 -1.84 1.68 -8.72
C HIS A 222 -3.29 1.74 -8.21
N VAL A 223 -4.30 1.47 -9.05
CA VAL A 223 -5.71 1.38 -8.61
C VAL A 223 -5.92 0.20 -7.66
N VAL A 224 -5.47 -0.98 -8.06
CA VAL A 224 -5.61 -2.21 -7.27
C VAL A 224 -4.86 -2.08 -5.96
N VAL A 225 -3.59 -1.68 -6.01
CA VAL A 225 -2.76 -1.41 -4.83
C VAL A 225 -3.44 -0.39 -3.93
N SER A 226 -4.01 0.69 -4.49
CA SER A 226 -4.73 1.70 -3.70
C SER A 226 -6.02 1.16 -3.06
N GLN A 227 -6.75 0.24 -3.70
CA GLN A 227 -7.97 -0.37 -3.15
C GLN A 227 -7.66 -1.39 -2.06
N VAL A 228 -6.63 -2.21 -2.25
CA VAL A 228 -6.14 -3.18 -1.26
C VAL A 228 -5.59 -2.44 -0.03
N LEU A 229 -4.83 -1.36 -0.26
CA LEU A 229 -4.35 -0.45 0.79
C LEU A 229 -5.50 0.17 1.57
N GLU A 230 -6.54 0.65 0.87
CA GLU A 230 -7.73 1.22 1.50
C GLU A 230 -8.46 0.18 2.37
N LEU A 231 -8.63 -1.07 1.90
CA LEU A 231 -9.26 -2.14 2.68
C LEU A 231 -8.47 -2.47 3.96
N GLY A 232 -7.15 -2.60 3.84
CA GLY A 232 -6.25 -2.85 4.98
C GLY A 232 -6.35 -1.74 6.03
N ILE A 233 -6.25 -0.48 5.59
CA ILE A 233 -6.31 0.68 6.47
C ILE A 233 -7.71 0.88 7.07
N ILE A 234 -8.80 0.61 6.34
CA ILE A 234 -10.16 0.71 6.87
C ILE A 234 -10.35 -0.25 8.04
N SER A 235 -9.96 -1.52 7.87
CA SER A 235 -10.12 -2.54 8.93
C SER A 235 -9.36 -2.14 10.19
N HIS A 236 -8.09 -1.73 10.03
CA HIS A 236 -7.23 -1.23 11.09
C HIS A 236 -7.81 -0.01 11.81
N SER A 237 -8.25 0.99 11.04
CA SER A 237 -8.80 2.25 11.54
C SER A 237 -10.07 2.06 12.37
N ILE A 238 -10.91 1.09 12.02
CA ILE A 238 -12.13 0.78 12.79
C ILE A 238 -11.77 0.15 14.13
N ILE A 239 -10.85 -0.83 14.14
CA ILE A 239 -10.50 -1.57 15.36
C ILE A 239 -9.80 -0.65 16.36
N ILE A 240 -8.77 0.07 15.92
CA ILE A 240 -8.09 1.08 16.74
C ILE A 240 -9.09 2.12 17.28
N GLY A 241 -9.97 2.63 16.42
CA GLY A 241 -10.98 3.59 16.81
C GLY A 241 -11.89 3.02 17.90
N LEU A 242 -12.37 1.79 17.71
CA LEU A 242 -13.21 1.09 18.67
C LEU A 242 -12.49 0.92 20.02
N SER A 243 -11.25 0.42 20.02
CA SER A 243 -10.46 0.17 21.23
C SER A 243 -10.18 1.47 22.01
N LEU A 244 -9.81 2.57 21.32
CA LEU A 244 -9.70 3.89 21.97
C LEU A 244 -11.05 4.38 22.50
N GLY A 245 -12.13 4.21 21.73
CA GLY A 245 -13.47 4.64 22.10
C GLY A 245 -14.03 3.91 23.33
N VAL A 246 -13.69 2.63 23.50
CA VAL A 246 -14.10 1.83 24.66
C VAL A 246 -13.31 2.21 25.91
N SER A 247 -12.03 2.57 25.77
CA SER A 247 -11.13 2.88 26.89
C SER A 247 -11.69 3.95 27.84
N GLN A 248 -11.59 3.73 29.15
CA GLN A 248 -12.09 4.65 30.19
C GLN A 248 -10.96 5.33 30.99
N SER A 249 -9.71 5.06 30.65
CA SER A 249 -8.53 5.55 31.36
C SER A 249 -7.86 6.70 30.61
N PRO A 250 -7.89 7.95 31.12
CA PRO A 250 -7.14 9.05 30.54
C PRO A 250 -5.63 8.78 30.40
N CYS A 251 -5.08 7.95 31.29
CA CYS A 251 -3.68 7.54 31.30
C CYS A 251 -3.31 6.72 30.05
N THR A 252 -4.24 5.93 29.51
CA THR A 252 -4.07 5.16 28.28
C THR A 252 -4.43 6.00 27.04
N ILE A 253 -5.48 6.82 27.13
CA ILE A 253 -5.94 7.62 25.98
C ILE A 253 -4.94 8.73 25.61
N ARG A 254 -4.25 9.35 26.58
CA ARG A 254 -3.32 10.47 26.31
C ARG A 254 -2.12 10.07 25.44
N PRO A 255 -1.39 8.99 25.73
CA PRO A 255 -0.29 8.58 24.87
C PRO A 255 -0.77 8.06 23.52
N LEU A 256 -1.84 7.25 23.51
CA LEU A 256 -2.47 6.76 22.29
C LEU A 256 -2.89 7.90 21.37
N LEU A 257 -3.49 8.97 21.88
CA LEU A 257 -3.85 10.15 21.10
C LEU A 257 -2.68 10.68 20.23
N GLY A 258 -1.49 10.81 20.83
CA GLY A 258 -0.29 11.29 20.15
C GLY A 258 0.22 10.29 19.12
N ALA A 259 0.30 9.02 19.51
CA ALA A 259 0.76 7.95 18.62
C ALA A 259 -0.19 7.75 17.41
N LEU A 260 -1.51 7.73 17.65
CA LEU A 260 -2.54 7.58 16.63
C LEU A 260 -2.57 8.76 15.67
N SER A 261 -2.53 10.00 16.18
CA SER A 261 -2.49 11.19 15.30
C SER A 261 -1.24 11.19 14.41
N PHE A 262 -0.10 10.76 14.97
CA PHE A 262 1.16 10.71 14.25
C PHE A 262 1.14 9.69 13.11
N HIS A 263 0.78 8.43 13.39
CA HIS A 263 0.75 7.44 12.31
C HIS A 263 -0.39 7.69 11.32
N GLN A 264 -1.56 8.15 11.77
CA GLN A 264 -2.69 8.47 10.88
C GLN A 264 -2.29 9.52 9.84
N PHE A 265 -1.51 10.52 10.24
CA PHE A 265 -0.98 11.51 9.30
C PHE A 265 -0.12 10.85 8.20
N PHE A 266 0.81 9.98 8.58
CA PHE A 266 1.73 9.35 7.63
C PHE A 266 1.09 8.23 6.80
N GLU A 267 0.11 7.50 7.35
CA GLU A 267 -0.75 6.59 6.60
C GLU A 267 -1.57 7.34 5.55
N GLY A 268 -2.14 8.49 5.93
CA GLY A 268 -2.83 9.38 5.00
C GLY A 268 -1.90 9.92 3.91
N PHE A 269 -0.67 10.29 4.28
CA PHE A 269 0.36 10.73 3.33
C PHE A 269 0.72 9.63 2.33
N ALA A 270 0.91 8.40 2.79
CA ALA A 270 1.19 7.27 1.91
C ALA A 270 0.02 6.99 0.95
N LEU A 271 -1.21 6.91 1.47
CA LEU A 271 -2.42 6.74 0.67
C LEU A 271 -2.58 7.88 -0.35
N GLY A 272 -2.45 9.14 0.06
CA GLY A 272 -2.52 10.29 -0.83
C GLY A 272 -1.45 10.25 -1.92
N GLY A 273 -0.25 9.75 -1.60
CA GLY A 273 0.82 9.51 -2.58
C GLY A 273 0.43 8.46 -3.62
N CYS A 274 -0.16 7.35 -3.21
CA CYS A 274 -0.67 6.30 -4.10
C CYS A 274 -1.82 6.83 -4.98
N ILE A 275 -2.80 7.52 -4.40
CA ILE A 275 -3.93 8.14 -5.13
C ILE A 275 -3.41 9.15 -6.17
N SER A 276 -2.41 9.96 -5.81
CA SER A 276 -1.81 10.94 -6.72
C SER A 276 -1.15 10.28 -7.93
N GLN A 277 -0.56 9.10 -7.76
CA GLN A 277 0.10 8.33 -8.82
C GLN A 277 -0.90 7.54 -9.68
N ALA A 278 -1.99 7.04 -9.10
CA ALA A 278 -3.05 6.31 -9.79
C ALA A 278 -3.86 7.14 -10.81
N LYS A 279 -3.52 8.42 -11.04
CA LYS A 279 -4.17 9.37 -11.97
C LYS A 279 -5.71 9.40 -11.90
N PHE A 280 -6.31 9.02 -10.77
CA PHE A 280 -7.77 9.01 -10.60
C PHE A 280 -8.41 10.38 -10.85
N GLY A 281 -9.69 10.36 -11.27
CA GLY A 281 -10.53 11.54 -11.28
C GLY A 281 -10.64 12.19 -9.90
N ASN A 282 -10.83 13.51 -9.86
CA ASN A 282 -10.92 14.27 -8.60
C ASN A 282 -12.02 13.74 -7.67
N ALA A 283 -13.16 13.28 -8.22
CA ALA A 283 -14.27 12.75 -7.44
C ALA A 283 -13.90 11.43 -6.74
N HIS A 284 -13.32 10.46 -7.47
CA HIS A 284 -12.90 9.17 -6.89
C HIS A 284 -11.81 9.37 -5.82
N SER A 285 -10.81 10.21 -6.11
CA SER A 285 -9.75 10.56 -5.16
C SER A 285 -10.30 11.18 -3.87
N MET A 286 -11.32 12.05 -3.99
CA MET A 286 -11.95 12.69 -2.83
C MET A 286 -12.81 11.71 -2.03
N VAL A 287 -13.49 10.77 -2.70
CA VAL A 287 -14.27 9.72 -2.03
C VAL A 287 -13.36 8.82 -1.20
N MET A 288 -12.27 8.31 -1.77
CA MET A 288 -11.30 7.48 -1.03
C MET A 288 -10.68 8.24 0.15
N ALA A 289 -10.29 9.50 -0.06
CA ALA A 289 -9.76 10.35 1.00
C ALA A 289 -10.75 10.56 2.16
N CYS A 290 -12.04 10.76 1.83
CA CYS A 290 -13.11 10.89 2.82
C CYS A 290 -13.31 9.60 3.61
N PHE A 291 -13.33 8.43 2.95
CA PHE A 291 -13.47 7.14 3.63
C PHE A 291 -12.32 6.92 4.61
N PHE A 292 -11.07 7.14 4.18
CA PHE A 292 -9.91 7.06 5.08
C PHE A 292 -10.04 7.98 6.30
N ALA A 293 -10.37 9.25 6.10
CA ALA A 293 -10.37 10.25 7.17
C ALA A 293 -11.50 10.05 8.19
N VAL A 294 -12.66 9.56 7.75
CA VAL A 294 -13.86 9.45 8.60
C VAL A 294 -13.94 8.12 9.34
N THR A 295 -13.32 7.06 8.82
CA THR A 295 -13.41 5.70 9.37
C THR A 295 -12.93 5.60 10.83
N ALA A 296 -11.76 6.15 11.16
CA ALA A 296 -11.24 6.11 12.53
C ALA A 296 -12.10 6.94 13.53
N PRO A 297 -12.50 8.19 13.22
CA PRO A 297 -13.50 8.93 14.01
C PRO A 297 -14.81 8.18 14.26
N ILE A 298 -15.34 7.50 13.24
CA ILE A 298 -16.53 6.65 13.38
C ILE A 298 -16.24 5.51 14.36
N GLY A 299 -15.10 4.83 14.23
CA GLY A 299 -14.67 3.79 15.17
C GLY A 299 -14.66 4.28 16.62
N VAL A 300 -14.06 5.45 16.87
CA VAL A 300 -14.04 6.08 18.21
C VAL A 300 -15.45 6.41 18.70
N GLY A 301 -16.31 6.95 17.82
CA GLY A 301 -17.71 7.24 18.15
C GLY A 301 -18.50 5.99 18.53
N ILE A 302 -18.38 4.91 17.75
CA ILE A 302 -19.02 3.62 18.02
C ILE A 302 -18.48 3.05 19.33
N GLY A 303 -17.16 3.01 19.51
CA GLY A 303 -16.51 2.53 20.73
C GLY A 303 -16.99 3.28 21.97
N THR A 304 -17.11 4.61 21.86
CA THR A 304 -17.65 5.46 22.93
C THR A 304 -19.10 5.10 23.26
N GLY A 305 -19.95 4.89 22.24
CA GLY A 305 -21.36 4.54 22.41
C GLY A 305 -21.57 3.18 23.06
N ILE A 306 -20.76 2.18 22.73
CA ILE A 306 -20.86 0.83 23.30
C ILE A 306 -20.03 0.63 24.57
N SER A 307 -19.22 1.61 24.97
CA SER A 307 -18.23 1.46 26.05
C SER A 307 -18.78 1.00 27.39
N LYS A 308 -20.08 1.22 27.66
CA LYS A 308 -20.75 0.78 28.90
C LYS A 308 -21.22 -0.68 28.87
N SER A 309 -21.48 -1.23 27.69
CA SER A 309 -21.99 -2.59 27.48
C SER A 309 -20.94 -3.55 26.92
N TYR A 310 -19.84 -3.01 26.38
CA TYR A 310 -18.73 -3.77 25.86
C TYR A 310 -17.85 -4.31 26.99
N ASN A 311 -17.61 -5.62 26.99
CA ASN A 311 -16.67 -6.27 27.90
C ASN A 311 -15.40 -6.65 27.13
N PRO A 312 -14.26 -5.97 27.35
CA PRO A 312 -13.00 -6.27 26.65
C PRO A 312 -12.46 -7.67 27.01
N ASN A 313 -12.83 -8.21 28.17
CA ASN A 313 -12.37 -9.54 28.61
C ASN A 313 -13.26 -10.69 28.10
N SER A 314 -14.24 -10.40 27.24
CA SER A 314 -15.07 -11.43 26.64
C SER A 314 -14.25 -12.28 25.65
N PRO A 315 -14.29 -13.63 25.72
CA PRO A 315 -13.53 -14.49 24.81
C PRO A 315 -13.84 -14.23 23.32
N ARG A 316 -15.07 -13.80 23.01
CA ARG A 316 -15.47 -13.43 21.64
C ARG A 316 -14.88 -12.10 21.21
N ALA A 317 -14.79 -11.12 22.12
CA ALA A 317 -14.25 -9.80 21.82
C ALA A 317 -12.76 -9.91 21.50
N LEU A 318 -12.00 -10.54 22.41
CA LEU A 318 -10.57 -10.83 22.27
C LEU A 318 -10.24 -11.66 21.02
N ALA A 319 -11.05 -12.67 20.70
CA ALA A 319 -10.84 -13.47 19.49
C ALA A 319 -11.07 -12.65 18.21
N VAL A 320 -12.10 -11.80 18.17
CA VAL A 320 -12.39 -10.95 17.01
C VAL A 320 -11.32 -9.87 16.84
N GLU A 321 -10.97 -9.17 17.92
CA GLU A 321 -9.91 -8.16 17.96
C GLU A 321 -8.59 -8.76 17.46
N GLY A 322 -8.13 -9.85 18.08
CA GLY A 322 -6.88 -10.47 17.73
C GLY A 322 -6.82 -11.04 16.30
N ILE A 323 -7.91 -11.61 15.78
CA ILE A 323 -7.96 -12.07 14.37
C ILE A 323 -7.89 -10.89 13.42
N LEU A 324 -8.71 -9.86 13.65
CA LEU A 324 -8.78 -8.73 12.75
C LEU A 324 -7.48 -7.92 12.77
N ASP A 325 -6.89 -7.65 13.93
CA ASP A 325 -5.60 -6.96 14.04
C ASP A 325 -4.47 -7.77 13.40
N SER A 326 -4.50 -9.10 13.48
CA SER A 326 -3.53 -9.95 12.77
C SER A 326 -3.67 -9.83 11.26
N ILE A 327 -4.90 -9.83 10.74
CA ILE A 327 -5.15 -9.65 9.30
C ILE A 327 -4.66 -8.26 8.86
N SER A 328 -5.03 -7.21 9.59
CA SER A 328 -4.63 -5.84 9.32
C SER A 328 -3.10 -5.68 9.38
N ALA A 329 -2.42 -6.25 10.38
CA ALA A 329 -0.96 -6.27 10.48
C ALA A 329 -0.32 -6.90 9.24
N GLY A 330 -0.80 -8.07 8.82
CA GLY A 330 -0.30 -8.77 7.64
C GLY A 330 -0.44 -7.95 6.36
N ILE A 331 -1.59 -7.31 6.17
CA ILE A 331 -1.83 -6.42 5.03
C ILE A 331 -0.86 -5.23 5.10
N LEU A 332 -0.77 -4.50 6.22
CA LEU A 332 0.10 -3.32 6.35
C LEU A 332 1.59 -3.66 6.15
N ILE A 333 2.05 -4.81 6.65
CA ILE A 333 3.42 -5.28 6.44
C ILE A 333 3.69 -5.52 4.95
N TYR A 334 2.77 -6.20 4.25
CA TYR A 334 2.88 -6.41 2.80
C TYR A 334 2.92 -5.07 2.06
N MET A 335 1.96 -4.18 2.35
CA MET A 335 1.86 -2.86 1.72
C MET A 335 3.16 -2.06 1.91
N ALA A 336 3.73 -2.07 3.12
CA ALA A 336 4.95 -1.33 3.40
C ALA A 336 6.16 -1.92 2.66
N LEU A 337 6.37 -3.23 2.72
CA LEU A 337 7.56 -3.87 2.15
C LEU A 337 7.51 -3.92 0.62
N VAL A 338 6.37 -4.32 0.05
CA VAL A 338 6.25 -4.60 -1.39
C VAL A 338 5.79 -3.37 -2.14
N ASP A 339 4.70 -2.74 -1.72
CA ASP A 339 4.04 -1.70 -2.52
C ASP A 339 4.62 -0.30 -2.30
N LEU A 340 5.26 -0.06 -1.16
CA LEU A 340 5.94 1.21 -0.89
C LEU A 340 7.46 1.07 -1.05
N ILE A 341 8.11 0.22 -0.24
CA ILE A 341 9.58 0.15 -0.21
C ILE A 341 10.13 -0.43 -1.51
N ALA A 342 9.74 -1.65 -1.90
CA ALA A 342 10.31 -2.29 -3.09
C ALA A 342 9.98 -1.50 -4.36
N ALA A 343 8.73 -1.08 -4.54
CA ALA A 343 8.30 -0.30 -5.70
C ALA A 343 9.07 1.04 -5.86
N ASP A 344 9.29 1.77 -4.76
CA ASP A 344 9.98 3.07 -4.83
C ASP A 344 11.50 2.95 -4.90
N PHE A 345 12.08 2.04 -4.11
CA PHE A 345 13.54 1.95 -3.96
C PHE A 345 14.22 1.27 -5.14
N LEU A 346 13.50 0.40 -5.84
CA LEU A 346 14.01 -0.24 -7.05
C LEU A 346 13.82 0.61 -8.31
N SER A 347 13.18 1.79 -8.20
CA SER A 347 12.98 2.68 -9.34
C SER A 347 14.29 3.20 -9.94
N LYS A 348 14.32 3.37 -11.27
CA LYS A 348 15.49 3.91 -12.02
C LYS A 348 15.96 5.26 -11.45
N ARG A 349 15.02 6.06 -10.95
CA ARG A 349 15.27 7.37 -10.32
C ARG A 349 16.12 7.27 -9.05
N MET A 350 15.81 6.35 -8.13
CA MET A 350 16.59 6.14 -6.91
C MET A 350 17.97 5.55 -7.23
N ARG A 351 18.04 4.61 -8.18
CA ARG A 351 19.30 3.98 -8.61
C ARG A 351 20.29 4.96 -9.24
N CYS A 352 19.80 5.96 -9.97
CA CYS A 352 20.65 6.95 -10.62
C CYS A 352 21.03 8.15 -9.71
N ASN A 353 20.45 8.29 -8.52
CA ASN A 353 20.74 9.39 -7.60
C ASN A 353 21.12 8.87 -6.19
N THR A 354 22.41 8.63 -6.00
CA THR A 354 22.97 8.08 -4.74
C THR A 354 22.67 8.94 -3.51
N ARG A 355 22.64 10.28 -3.65
CA ARG A 355 22.27 11.18 -2.55
C ARG A 355 20.82 10.97 -2.12
N LEU A 356 19.90 10.91 -3.08
CA LEU A 356 18.49 10.65 -2.80
C LEU A 356 18.30 9.27 -2.19
N GLN A 357 18.98 8.25 -2.73
CA GLN A 357 18.91 6.89 -2.20
C GLN A 357 19.33 6.81 -0.73
N VAL A 358 20.47 7.41 -0.36
CA VAL A 358 20.94 7.44 1.03
C VAL A 358 19.96 8.19 1.94
N VAL A 359 19.47 9.37 1.51
CA VAL A 359 18.50 10.16 2.28
C VAL A 359 17.20 9.36 2.49
N SER A 360 16.70 8.69 1.46
CA SER A 360 15.49 7.86 1.55
C SER A 360 15.67 6.67 2.49
N TYR A 361 16.83 5.98 2.48
CA TYR A 361 17.09 4.91 3.45
C TYR A 361 17.14 5.45 4.89
N ILE A 362 17.82 6.58 5.12
CA ILE A 362 17.85 7.22 6.45
C ILE A 362 16.43 7.59 6.89
N ALA A 363 15.65 8.20 5.99
CA ALA A 363 14.27 8.58 6.26
C ALA A 363 13.38 7.37 6.60
N LEU A 364 13.55 6.26 5.87
CA LEU A 364 12.85 4.99 6.13
C LEU A 364 13.11 4.48 7.55
N PHE A 365 14.38 4.35 7.94
CA PHE A 365 14.75 3.89 9.29
C PHE A 365 14.32 4.89 10.37
N LEU A 366 14.40 6.20 10.10
CA LEU A 366 13.93 7.24 11.01
C LEU A 366 12.41 7.11 11.27
N GLY A 367 11.62 6.89 10.21
CA GLY A 367 10.17 6.70 10.32
C GLY A 367 9.80 5.47 11.14
N ALA A 368 10.44 4.34 10.84
CA ALA A 368 10.24 3.11 11.61
C ALA A 368 10.66 3.26 13.08
N GLY A 369 11.83 3.87 13.32
CA GLY A 369 12.35 4.09 14.67
C GLY A 369 11.49 5.06 15.49
N LEU A 370 10.97 6.13 14.89
CA LEU A 370 10.10 7.08 15.58
C LEU A 370 8.76 6.45 15.94
N MET A 371 8.16 5.69 15.01
CA MET A 371 6.91 4.98 15.30
C MET A 371 7.10 3.92 16.40
N ALA A 372 8.22 3.18 16.36
CA ALA A 372 8.55 2.23 17.43
C ALA A 372 8.79 2.92 18.78
N ALA A 373 9.44 4.09 18.80
CA ALA A 373 9.64 4.86 20.02
C ALA A 373 8.33 5.40 20.60
N LEU A 374 7.39 5.82 19.73
CA LEU A 374 6.04 6.21 20.16
C LEU A 374 5.26 5.03 20.73
N ALA A 375 5.36 3.84 20.10
CA ALA A 375 4.73 2.63 20.60
C ALA A 375 5.32 2.17 21.94
N ALA A 376 6.63 2.36 22.16
CA ALA A 376 7.27 2.06 23.44
C ALA A 376 6.98 3.09 24.54
N TRP A 377 6.59 4.31 24.16
CA TRP A 377 6.22 5.38 25.08
C TRP A 377 4.74 5.35 25.48
N ALA A 378 3.88 4.89 24.57
CA ALA A 378 2.44 4.74 24.78
C ALA A 378 2.12 3.55 25.69
#